data_AF-G8SDT4-F1
#
_entry.id   AF-G8SDT4-F1
#
_cell.length_a   1.000
_cell.length_b   1.000
_cell.length_c   1.000
_cell.angle_alpha   90.00
_cell.angle_beta   90.00
_cell.angle_gamma   90.00
#
_symmetry.space_group_name_H-M   'P 1'
#
loop_
_entity.id
_entity.type
_entity.pdbx_description
1 polymer ?
#
loop_
_entity_poly.entity_id
_entity_poly.type
_entity_poly.pdbx_seq_one_letter_code
_entity_poly.pdbx_strand_id
1 'polypeptide(L)'
;MTALVTEHVAAWADGQGWHVAREVPARIARQTRNGPYQARLDMMCQRPGNLPPVAIEIDRTGKVWSLRKLVAEADAGAVALWVRWRGRTRIAIPADIGLVDISGAGPTIRLPRGARPW
;
A
#
# COMPACT_ATOMS: atom_id res chain seq x y z
N MET A 1 -9.35 -1.18 -14.17
CA MET A 1 -7.91 -1.15 -13.84
C MET A 1 -7.67 -1.39 -12.35
N THR A 2 -8.17 -0.58 -11.40
CA THR A 2 -8.01 -0.89 -9.96
C THR A 2 -8.42 -2.32 -9.62
N ALA A 3 -9.62 -2.76 -10.03
CA ALA A 3 -10.06 -4.14 -9.81
C ALA A 3 -9.07 -5.20 -10.35
N LEU A 4 -8.52 -5.00 -11.56
CA LEU A 4 -7.52 -5.90 -12.14
C LEU A 4 -6.23 -5.94 -11.30
N VAL A 5 -5.75 -4.77 -10.85
CA VAL A 5 -4.57 -4.70 -9.96
C VAL A 5 -4.87 -5.38 -8.63
N THR A 6 -6.06 -5.15 -8.05
CA THR A 6 -6.51 -5.83 -6.83
C THR A 6 -6.52 -7.34 -6.98
N GLU A 7 -7.05 -7.88 -8.08
CA GLU A 7 -7.05 -9.32 -8.35
C GLU A 7 -5.63 -9.87 -8.49
N HIS A 8 -4.74 -9.18 -9.20
CA HIS A 8 -3.34 -9.62 -9.32
C HIS A 8 -2.58 -9.58 -8.01
N VAL A 9 -2.80 -8.56 -7.18
CA VAL A 9 -2.19 -8.49 -5.84
C VAL A 9 -2.72 -9.60 -4.94
N ALA A 10 -4.02 -9.88 -4.99
CA ALA A 10 -4.62 -11.00 -4.24
C ALA A 10 -4.03 -12.34 -4.69
N ALA A 11 -4.00 -12.60 -6.01
CA ALA A 11 -3.44 -13.83 -6.57
C ALA A 11 -1.95 -14.01 -6.26
N TRP A 12 -1.18 -12.92 -6.25
CA TRP A 12 0.22 -12.96 -5.80
C TRP A 12 0.33 -13.40 -4.35
N ALA A 13 -0.45 -12.80 -3.44
CA ALA A 13 -0.44 -13.14 -2.02
C ALA A 13 -0.92 -14.58 -1.77
N ASP A 14 -2.02 -15.00 -2.42
CA ASP A 14 -2.51 -16.38 -2.37
C ASP A 14 -1.44 -17.36 -2.88
N GLY A 15 -0.71 -17.01 -3.94
CA GLY A 15 0.42 -17.80 -4.47
C GLY A 15 1.61 -17.90 -3.52
N GLN A 16 1.73 -17.01 -2.52
CA GLN A 16 2.69 -17.14 -1.40
C GLN A 16 2.15 -18.02 -0.26
N GLY A 17 0.93 -18.56 -0.38
CA GLY A 17 0.24 -19.27 0.69
C GLY A 17 -0.28 -18.36 1.80
N TRP A 18 -0.48 -17.06 1.52
CA TRP A 18 -1.03 -16.11 2.48
C TRP A 18 -2.56 -16.13 2.45
N HIS A 19 -3.21 -15.77 3.56
CA HIS A 19 -4.66 -15.62 3.58
C HIS A 19 -5.05 -14.16 3.32
N VAL A 20 -5.77 -13.93 2.22
CA VAL A 20 -6.17 -12.60 1.76
C VAL A 20 -7.56 -12.23 2.26
N ALA A 21 -7.66 -11.14 3.02
CA ALA A 21 -8.92 -10.49 3.37
C ALA A 21 -9.02 -9.14 2.65
N ARG A 22 -10.13 -8.90 1.96
CA ARG A 22 -10.38 -7.66 1.20
C ARG A 22 -11.28 -6.71 1.98
N GLU A 23 -11.13 -5.42 1.70
CA GLU A 23 -11.96 -4.37 2.29
C GLU A 23 -11.99 -4.47 3.83
N VAL A 24 -10.86 -4.66 4.51
CA VAL A 24 -10.88 -4.88 5.97
C VAL A 24 -11.04 -3.55 6.74
N PRO A 25 -11.65 -3.53 7.94
CA PRO A 25 -11.60 -2.34 8.78
C PRO A 25 -10.14 -1.92 9.05
N ALA A 26 -9.79 -0.69 8.71
CA ALA A 26 -8.49 -0.10 9.04
C ALA A 26 -8.44 0.27 10.52
N ARG A 27 -7.29 0.63 11.07
CA ARG A 27 -7.15 1.12 12.46
C ARG A 27 -7.61 2.55 12.69
N ILE A 28 -7.79 3.34 11.64
CA ILE A 28 -8.23 4.74 11.76
C ILE A 28 -9.68 4.94 11.37
N ALA A 29 -10.31 5.88 12.06
CA ALA A 29 -11.60 6.43 11.68
C ALA A 29 -11.44 7.87 11.19
N ARG A 30 -12.45 8.37 10.49
CA ARG A 30 -12.59 9.80 10.19
C ARG A 30 -13.98 10.28 10.60
N GLN A 31 -14.06 11.53 11.01
CA GLN A 31 -15.36 12.17 11.21
C GLN A 31 -16.02 12.44 9.87
N THR A 32 -17.31 12.13 9.76
CA THR A 32 -18.15 12.45 8.60
C THR A 32 -19.40 13.19 9.05
N ARG A 33 -20.22 13.67 8.10
CA ARG A 33 -21.52 14.29 8.42
C ARG A 33 -22.45 13.36 9.22
N ASN A 34 -22.30 12.05 9.04
CA ASN A 34 -23.16 11.05 9.68
C ASN A 34 -22.50 10.44 10.93
N GLY A 35 -21.45 11.08 11.46
CA GLY A 35 -20.69 10.59 12.61
C GLY A 35 -19.37 9.90 12.21
N PRO A 36 -18.70 9.23 13.15
CA PRO A 36 -17.42 8.59 12.91
C PRO A 36 -17.60 7.43 11.92
N TYR A 37 -16.74 7.41 10.90
CA TYR A 37 -16.69 6.35 9.89
C TYR A 37 -15.37 5.60 10.03
N GLN A 38 -15.46 4.30 10.33
CA GLN A 38 -14.30 3.42 10.31
C GLN A 38 -13.79 3.29 8.89
N ALA A 39 -12.52 3.63 8.66
CA ALA A 39 -11.95 3.49 7.33
C ALA A 39 -11.79 2.00 6.98
N ARG A 40 -11.69 1.69 5.69
CA ARG A 40 -11.40 0.34 5.19
C ARG A 40 -10.10 0.33 4.42
N LEU A 41 -9.30 -0.70 4.62
CA LEU A 41 -8.14 -1.05 3.80
C LEU A 41 -8.59 -1.90 2.61
N ASP A 42 -7.97 -1.71 1.46
CA ASP A 42 -8.30 -2.53 0.29
C ASP A 42 -7.99 -4.01 0.54
N MET A 43 -6.89 -4.30 1.24
CA MET A 43 -6.49 -5.68 1.54
C MET A 43 -5.63 -5.81 2.81
N MET A 44 -5.76 -6.95 3.47
CA MET A 44 -4.86 -7.42 4.52
C MET A 44 -4.51 -8.89 4.25
N CYS A 45 -3.21 -9.18 4.15
CA CYS A 45 -2.70 -10.52 3.91
C CYS A 45 -2.07 -11.10 5.18
N GLN A 46 -2.63 -12.19 5.70
CA GLN A 46 -2.03 -12.92 6.83
C GLN A 46 -0.94 -13.86 6.31
N ARG A 47 0.26 -13.73 6.89
CA ARG A 47 1.42 -14.55 6.50
C ARG A 47 1.56 -15.76 7.44
N PRO A 48 2.12 -16.88 6.97
CA PRO A 48 2.38 -18.04 7.82
C PRO A 48 3.43 -17.71 8.90
N GLY A 49 3.42 -18.47 9.99
CA GLY A 49 4.53 -18.53 10.95
C GLY A 49 4.73 -17.27 11.81
N ASN A 50 3.68 -16.75 12.44
CA ASN A 50 3.71 -15.57 13.33
C ASN A 50 4.36 -14.31 12.70
N LEU A 51 4.52 -14.28 11.37
CA LEU A 51 5.02 -13.12 10.67
C LEU A 51 3.95 -12.02 10.68
N PRO A 52 4.35 -10.74 10.79
CA PRO A 52 3.39 -9.65 10.75
C PRO A 52 2.52 -9.67 9.49
N PRO A 53 1.24 -9.27 9.55
CA PRO A 53 0.41 -9.20 8.36
C PRO A 53 0.88 -8.11 7.40
N VAL A 54 0.45 -8.18 6.14
CA VAL A 54 0.73 -7.16 5.13
C VAL A 54 -0.54 -6.35 4.84
N ALA A 55 -0.54 -5.07 5.19
CA ALA A 55 -1.62 -4.14 4.90
C ALA A 55 -1.38 -3.48 3.54
N ILE A 56 -2.38 -3.47 2.65
CA ILE A 56 -2.21 -2.99 1.28
C ILE A 56 -3.32 -2.00 0.89
N GLU A 57 -2.91 -0.88 0.31
CA GLU A 57 -3.77 0.07 -0.42
C GLU A 57 -3.42 0.06 -1.91
N ILE A 58 -4.44 0.12 -2.77
CA ILE A 58 -4.31 0.04 -4.23
C ILE A 58 -4.98 1.25 -4.85
N ASP A 59 -4.17 2.23 -5.25
CA ASP A 59 -4.66 3.49 -5.75
C ASP A 59 -4.36 3.74 -7.22
N ARG A 60 -5.30 4.43 -7.87
CA ARG A 60 -5.04 5.04 -9.18
C ARG A 60 -3.93 6.08 -9.11
N THR A 61 -3.90 6.90 -8.05
CA THR A 61 -2.95 8.01 -7.84
C THR A 61 -2.69 8.15 -6.35
N GLY A 62 -1.62 8.83 -5.93
CA GLY A 62 -1.33 9.02 -4.51
C GLY A 62 -2.44 9.79 -3.75
N LYS A 63 -3.25 9.09 -2.96
CA LYS A 63 -4.20 9.65 -1.98
C LYS A 63 -3.55 9.74 -0.59
N VAL A 64 -3.51 10.95 -0.01
CA VAL A 64 -3.04 11.17 1.38
C VAL A 64 -3.79 10.29 2.38
N TRP A 65 -5.09 10.08 2.16
CA TRP A 65 -5.90 9.28 3.07
C TRP A 65 -5.49 7.81 3.11
N SER A 66 -5.13 7.22 1.99
CA SER A 66 -4.63 5.84 1.93
C SER A 66 -3.28 5.71 2.63
N LEU A 67 -2.39 6.69 2.45
CA LEU A 67 -1.13 6.74 3.20
C LEU A 67 -1.36 6.80 4.72
N ARG A 68 -2.34 7.58 5.19
CA ARG A 68 -2.67 7.65 6.63
C ARG A 68 -3.19 6.32 7.18
N LYS A 69 -3.98 5.57 6.40
CA LYS A 69 -4.42 4.23 6.77
C LYS A 69 -3.21 3.30 6.94
N LEU A 70 -2.31 3.31 5.97
CA LEU A 70 -1.10 2.48 5.97
C LEU A 70 -0.16 2.81 7.14
N VAL A 71 0.07 4.08 7.44
CA VAL A 71 0.88 4.50 8.60
C VAL A 71 0.31 3.93 9.90
N ALA A 72 -1.00 4.00 10.10
CA ALA A 72 -1.61 3.46 11.32
C ALA A 72 -1.51 1.92 11.44
N GLU A 73 -1.47 1.20 10.32
CA GLU A 73 -1.19 -0.25 10.32
C GLU A 73 0.29 -0.55 10.59
N ALA A 74 1.20 0.24 10.00
CA ALA A 74 2.64 0.13 10.24
C ALA A 74 2.98 0.40 11.70
N ASP A 75 2.41 1.45 12.30
CA ASP A 75 2.54 1.78 13.73
C ASP A 75 2.06 0.62 14.63
N ALA A 76 1.10 -0.18 14.16
CA ALA A 76 0.59 -1.36 14.85
C ALA A 76 1.36 -2.66 14.51
N GLY A 77 2.46 -2.56 13.77
CA GLY A 77 3.38 -3.64 13.47
C GLY A 77 3.13 -4.38 12.15
N ALA A 78 2.15 -3.97 11.33
CA ALA A 78 1.95 -4.57 10.00
C ALA A 78 3.05 -4.11 9.02
N VAL A 79 3.35 -4.94 8.02
CA VAL A 79 4.10 -4.47 6.85
C VAL A 79 3.14 -3.72 5.93
N ALA A 80 3.37 -2.42 5.73
CA ALA A 80 2.45 -1.59 4.95
C ALA A 80 2.97 -1.38 3.51
N LEU A 81 2.14 -1.72 2.52
CA LEU A 81 2.43 -1.55 1.10
C LEU A 81 1.41 -0.64 0.43
N TRP A 82 1.90 0.29 -0.37
CA TRP A 82 1.07 1.13 -1.22
C TRP A 82 1.31 0.78 -2.69
N VAL A 83 0.30 0.25 -3.36
CA VAL A 83 0.34 -0.05 -4.79
C VAL A 83 -0.29 1.11 -5.56
N ARG A 84 0.43 1.65 -6.55
CA ARG A 84 -0.06 2.71 -7.43
C ARG A 84 0.11 2.31 -8.89
N TRP A 85 -0.92 2.53 -9.69
CA TRP A 85 -0.89 2.15 -11.12
C TRP A 85 -0.98 3.32 -12.11
N ARG A 86 -1.12 4.57 -11.65
CA ARG A 86 -1.03 5.77 -12.52
C ARG A 86 -0.57 7.02 -11.76
N GLY A 87 -0.04 7.99 -12.51
CA GLY A 87 0.26 9.32 -11.99
C GLY A 87 1.47 9.37 -11.06
N ARG A 88 1.68 10.53 -10.42
CA ARG A 88 2.80 10.77 -9.51
C ARG A 88 2.28 11.06 -8.10
N THR A 89 3.02 10.62 -7.09
CA THR A 89 2.80 11.05 -5.71
C THR A 89 3.64 12.31 -5.47
N ARG A 90 2.99 13.38 -4.99
CA ARG A 90 3.67 14.61 -4.52
C ARG A 90 3.82 14.66 -2.99
N ILE A 91 3.51 13.55 -2.33
CA ILE A 91 3.48 13.40 -0.88
C ILE A 91 4.73 12.61 -0.48
N ALA A 92 5.43 13.04 0.56
CA ALA A 92 6.51 12.23 1.12
C ALA A 92 5.94 10.91 1.65
N ILE A 93 6.53 9.79 1.23
CA ILE A 93 6.14 8.47 1.71
C ILE A 93 7.08 8.13 2.87
N PRO A 94 6.57 7.87 4.08
CA PRO A 94 7.39 7.44 5.21
C PRO A 94 8.21 6.18 4.85
N ALA A 95 9.41 6.07 5.40
CA ALA A 95 10.39 5.04 5.00
C ALA A 95 9.96 3.60 5.31
N ASP A 96 9.05 3.44 6.26
CA ASP A 96 8.40 2.20 6.68
C ASP A 96 7.21 1.79 5.80
N ILE A 97 6.83 2.61 4.81
CA ILE A 97 5.77 2.30 3.85
C ILE A 97 6.40 1.97 2.48
N GLY A 98 6.25 0.71 2.05
CA GLY A 98 6.73 0.27 0.75
C GLY A 98 5.85 0.78 -0.39
N LEU A 99 6.40 1.56 -1.32
CA LEU A 99 5.70 1.94 -2.56
C LEU A 99 5.97 0.93 -3.68
N VAL A 100 4.91 0.36 -4.24
CA VAL A 100 4.93 -0.41 -5.49
C VAL A 100 4.28 0.43 -6.59
N ASP A 101 5.10 1.07 -7.43
CA ASP A 101 4.62 1.91 -8.53
C ASP A 101 4.69 1.16 -9.87
N ILE A 102 3.53 0.82 -10.42
CA ILE A 102 3.40 0.13 -11.72
C ILE A 102 2.95 1.07 -12.84
N SER A 103 3.02 2.39 -12.64
CA SER A 103 2.58 3.39 -13.63
C SER A 103 3.51 3.60 -14.83
N GLY A 104 4.59 2.82 -14.95
CA GLY A 104 5.43 2.78 -16.14
C GLY A 104 6.58 3.81 -16.20
N ALA A 105 6.86 4.54 -15.13
CA ALA A 105 8.19 5.11 -14.93
C ALA A 105 8.91 4.20 -13.94
N GLY A 106 9.89 3.43 -14.39
CA GLY A 106 10.85 2.83 -13.46
C GLY A 106 11.42 3.93 -12.54
N PRO A 107 11.99 3.56 -11.37
CA PRO A 107 12.62 4.56 -10.52
C PRO A 107 13.59 5.37 -11.37
N THR A 108 13.33 6.67 -11.51
CA THR A 108 14.36 7.57 -12.05
C THR A 108 15.39 7.72 -10.95
N ILE A 109 16.34 6.78 -10.90
CA ILE A 109 17.57 6.96 -10.15
C ILE A 109 18.30 8.10 -10.86
N ARG A 110 18.16 9.33 -10.37
CA ARG A 110 19.11 10.39 -10.70
C ARG A 110 20.40 10.04 -10.00
N LEU A 111 21.30 9.36 -10.70
CA LEU A 111 22.70 9.37 -10.31
C LEU A 111 23.15 10.83 -10.26
N PRO A 112 23.88 11.27 -9.22
CA PRO A 112 24.56 12.55 -9.27
C PRO A 112 25.42 12.57 -10.54
N ARG A 113 25.47 13.72 -11.23
CA ARG A 113 26.32 13.90 -12.41
C ARG A 113 27.74 13.44 -12.05
N GLY A 114 28.21 12.34 -12.64
CA GLY A 114 29.57 11.84 -12.48
C GLY A 114 29.74 10.40 -11.99
N ALA A 115 28.70 9.72 -11.50
CA ALA A 115 28.83 8.32 -11.09
C ALA A 115 28.75 7.37 -12.30
N ARG A 116 29.84 6.65 -12.61
CA ARG A 116 29.84 5.53 -13.58
C ARG A 116 29.47 4.23 -12.86
N PRO A 117 28.68 3.34 -13.48
CA PRO A 117 28.52 1.98 -12.97
C PRO A 117 29.82 1.19 -13.16
N TRP A 118 30.10 0.32 -12.20
CA TRP A 118 31.18 -0.66 -12.22
C TRP A 118 30.95 -1.72 -13.31
#